data_AF-A0A962NRW3-F1
#
_entry.id   AF-A0A962NRW3-F1
#
_cell.length_a   1.000
_cell.length_b   1.000
_cell.length_c   1.000
_cell.angle_alpha   90.00
_cell.angle_beta   90.00
_cell.angle_gamma   90.00
#
_symmetry.space_group_name_H-M   'P 1'
#
loop_
_entity.id
_entity.type
_entity.pdbx_description
1 polymer ?
#
loop_
_entity_poly.entity_id
_entity_poly.type
_entity_poly.pdbx_seq_one_letter_code
_entity_poly.pdbx_strand_id
1 'polypeptide(L)' 'MKVIINGEEKTFEAPLNLYGILEQQGYVEMLIAVARNGSFVPKEQYQSINLESGDTLEILAPMQGG' A
#
# COMPACT_ATOMS: atom_id res chain seq x y z
N MET A 1 -5.36 -10.68 -7.85
CA MET A 1 -4.73 -9.54 -8.54
C MET A 1 -3.25 -9.48 -8.21
N LYS A 2 -2.40 -9.08 -9.16
CA LYS A 2 -0.98 -8.81 -8.93
C LYS A 2 -0.78 -7.35 -8.56
N VAL A 3 -0.02 -7.05 -7.51
CA VAL A 3 0.35 -5.68 -7.09
C VAL A 3 1.84 -5.67 -6.81
N ILE A 4 2.52 -4.60 -7.21
CA ILE A 4 3.95 -4.42 -6.95
C ILE A 4 4.08 -3.60 -5.67
N ILE A 5 4.72 -4.13 -4.63
CA ILE A 5 4.90 -3.42 -3.35
C ILE A 5 6.40 -3.23 -3.13
N ASN A 6 6.86 -1.98 -3.08
CA ASN A 6 8.29 -1.63 -2.93
C ASN A 6 9.20 -2.38 -3.93
N GLY A 7 8.72 -2.57 -5.17
CA GLY A 7 9.44 -3.28 -6.24
C GLY A 7 9.25 -4.81 -6.24
N GLU A 8 8.54 -5.39 -5.26
CA GLU A 8 8.27 -6.82 -5.18
C GLU A 8 6.86 -7.16 -5.69
N GLU A 9 6.74 -8.05 -6.67
CA GLU A 9 5.43 -8.55 -7.13
C GLU A 9 4.78 -9.45 -6.07
N LYS A 10 3.54 -9.12 -5.69
CA LYS A 10 2.72 -9.91 -4.76
C LYS A 10 1.34 -10.17 -5.33
N THR A 11 0.77 -11.32 -4.99
CA THR A 11 -0.56 -11.72 -5.45
C THR A 11 -1.54 -11.72 -4.28
N PHE A 12 -2.69 -11.09 -4.48
CA PHE A 12 -3.77 -10.97 -3.50
C PHE A 12 -5.09 -11.47 -4.08
N GLU A 13 -6.02 -11.91 -3.24
CA GLU A 13 -7.40 -12.14 -3.66
C GLU A 13 -8.12 -10.80 -3.90
N ALA A 14 -8.90 -10.72 -4.96
CA ALA A 14 -9.64 -9.51 -5.35
C ALA A 14 -11.14 -9.71 -5.10
N PRO A 15 -11.92 -8.62 -4.87
CA PRO A 15 -11.49 -7.22 -4.79
C PRO A 15 -10.86 -6.88 -3.43
N LEU A 16 -9.85 -5.98 -3.44
CA LEU A 16 -9.22 -5.48 -2.22
C LEU A 16 -8.95 -3.98 -2.36
N ASN A 17 -9.10 -3.24 -1.26
CA ASN A 17 -8.72 -1.83 -1.18
C ASN A 17 -7.29 -1.70 -0.63
N LEU A 18 -6.76 -0.48 -0.66
CA LEU A 18 -5.42 -0.20 -0.18
C LEU A 18 -5.24 -0.59 1.28
N TYR A 19 -6.21 -0.27 2.15
CA TYR A 19 -6.18 -0.67 3.55
C TYR A 19 -6.05 -2.19 3.72
N GLY A 20 -6.81 -2.99 2.98
CA GLY A 20 -6.77 -4.45 3.07
C GLY A 20 -5.41 -5.04 2.67
N ILE A 21 -4.73 -4.46 1.68
CA ILE A 21 -3.33 -4.85 1.39
C ILE A 21 -2.42 -4.48 2.55
N LEU A 22 -2.51 -3.24 3.06
CA LEU A 22 -1.65 -2.79 4.16
C LEU A 22 -1.86 -3.64 5.41
N GLU A 23 -3.09 -4.08 5.69
CA GLU A 23 -3.43 -4.95 6.81
C GLU A 23 -2.78 -6.33 6.65
N GLN A 24 -2.93 -6.96 5.49
CA GLN A 24 -2.31 -8.26 5.19
C GLN A 24 -0.79 -8.22 5.20
N GLN A 25 -0.19 -7.05 4.92
CA GLN A 25 1.26 -6.85 4.97
C GLN A 25 1.75 -6.37 6.34
N GLY A 26 0.86 -6.17 7.33
CA GLY A 26 1.23 -5.78 8.69
C GLY A 26 1.60 -4.29 8.86
N TYR A 27 1.16 -3.42 7.94
CA TYR A 27 1.53 -2.01 7.93
C TYR A 27 0.52 -1.07 8.60
N VAL A 28 -0.71 -1.51 8.88
CA VAL A 28 -1.79 -0.62 9.36
C VAL A 28 -1.50 0.07 10.70
N GLU A 29 -0.75 -0.60 11.58
CA GLU A 29 -0.32 -0.07 12.88
C GLU A 29 1.01 0.71 12.81
N MET A 30 1.63 0.79 11.63
CA MET A 30 2.90 1.48 11.44
C MET A 30 2.69 2.94 11.05
N LEU A 31 3.62 3.79 11.46
CA LEU A 31 3.72 5.14 10.91
C LEU A 31 4.36 5.03 9.52
N ILE A 32 3.53 5.13 8.48
CA ILE A 32 3.96 5.00 7.08
C ILE A 32 3.31 6.06 6.19
N ALA A 33 3.98 6.37 5.08
CA ALA A 33 3.44 7.05 3.93
C ALA A 33 3.31 6.07 2.77
N VAL A 34 2.23 6.18 2.00
CA VAL A 34 1.98 5.29 0.84
C VAL A 34 1.77 6.13 -0.41
N ALA A 35 2.45 5.76 -1.49
CA ALA A 35 2.15 6.23 -2.83
C ALA A 35 1.61 5.08 -3.69
N ARG A 36 0.52 5.33 -4.42
CA ARG A 36 -0.04 4.44 -5.44
C ARG A 36 0.33 5.00 -6.81
N ASN A 37 1.02 4.21 -7.63
CA ASN A 37 1.44 4.59 -8.98
C ASN A 37 2.19 5.94 -9.01
N GLY A 38 3.07 6.16 -8.03
CA GLY A 38 3.85 7.40 -7.88
C GLY A 38 3.10 8.60 -7.29
N SER A 39 1.82 8.46 -6.92
CA SER A 39 1.04 9.51 -6.26
C SER A 39 0.75 9.20 -4.81
N PHE A 40 1.10 10.11 -3.90
CA PHE A 40 0.83 9.95 -2.47
C PHE A 40 -0.67 9.85 -2.18
N VAL A 41 -1.01 8.89 -1.33
CA VAL A 41 -2.37 8.65 -0.88
C VAL A 41 -2.49 9.14 0.57
N PRO A 42 -3.43 10.05 0.88
CA PRO A 42 -3.76 10.41 2.25
C PRO A 42 -4.29 9.21 3.03
N LYS A 43 -3.92 9.08 4.31
CA LYS A 43 -4.28 7.92 5.14
C LYS A 43 -5.80 7.73 5.24
N GLU A 44 -6.54 8.83 5.26
CA GLU A 44 -8.01 8.85 5.32
C GLU A 44 -8.65 8.19 4.10
N GLN A 45 -7.92 8.06 2.98
CA GLN A 45 -8.41 7.48 1.73
C GLN A 45 -8.05 5.99 1.58
N TYR A 46 -7.28 5.39 2.50
CA TYR A 46 -6.81 4.00 2.34
C TYR A 46 -7.98 3.01 2.22
N GLN A 47 -9.09 3.25 2.92
CA GLN A 47 -10.26 2.37 2.87
C GLN A 47 -11.11 2.58 1.61
N SER A 48 -11.07 3.77 1.00
CA SER A 48 -11.90 4.11 -0.17
C SER A 48 -11.22 3.80 -1.51
N ILE A 49 -9.92 3.52 -1.51
CA ILE A 49 -9.18 3.26 -2.74
C ILE A 49 -9.15 1.77 -3.05
N ASN A 50 -9.95 1.35 -4.02
CA ASN A 50 -9.85 0.02 -4.61
C ASN A 50 -8.57 -0.10 -5.45
N LEU A 51 -7.89 -1.23 -5.30
CA LEU A 51 -6.70 -1.55 -6.07
C LEU A 51 -7.04 -2.46 -7.24
N GLU A 52 -6.25 -2.32 -8.28
CA GLU A 52 -6.36 -3.06 -9.52
C GLU A 52 -5.08 -3.88 -9.76
N SER A 53 -5.20 -4.91 -10.59
CA SER A 53 -4.03 -5.70 -10.96
C SER A 53 -3.06 -4.85 -11.78
N GLY A 54 -1.79 -4.81 -11.38
CA GLY A 54 -0.74 -4.00 -11.99
C GLY A 54 -0.43 -2.72 -11.23
N ASP A 55 -1.21 -2.38 -10.19
CA ASP A 55 -0.88 -1.25 -9.33
C ASP A 55 0.49 -1.42 -8.67
N THR A 56 1.18 -0.29 -8.51
CA THR A 56 2.43 -0.18 -7.76
C THR A 56 2.19 0.61 -6.48
N LEU A 57 2.61 0.06 -5.35
CA LEU A 57 2.57 0.68 -4.04
C LEU A 57 3.99 0.90 -3.53
N GLU A 58 4.32 2.15 -3.23
CA GLU A 58 5.54 2.52 -2.52
C GLU A 58 5.16 2.84 -1.07
N ILE A 59 5.71 2.08 -0.14
CA ILE A 59 5.43 2.19 1.30
C ILE A 59 6.73 2.62 1.98
N LEU A 60 6.71 3.83 2.53
CA LEU A 60 7.84 4.46 3.19
C LEU A 60 7.56 4.59 4.68
N ALA A 61 8.46 4.08 5.52
CA ALA A 61 8.47 4.36 6.95
C ALA A 61 9.47 5.49 7.25
N PRO A 62 9.23 6.34 8.25
CA PRO A 62 10.23 7.30 8.71
C PRO A 62 11.50 6.56 9.10
N MET A 63 12.64 6.99 8.54
CA MET A 63 13.93 6.59 9.09
C MET A 63 14.14 7.40 10.36
N GLN A 64 14.12 6.77 11.54
CA GLN A 64 14.59 7.43 12.76
C GLN A 64 16.07 7.75 12.58
N GLY A 65 16.39 9.02 12.33
CA GLY A 65 17.74 9.55 12.43
C GLY A 65 18.06 9.88 13.89
N GLY A 66 19.26 9.51 14.33
CA GLY A 66 19.84 9.97 15.60
C GLY A 66 20.33 11.41 15.54
#